data_AF-A0A5C6M782-F1
#
_entry.id   AF-A0A5C6M782-F1
#
_cell.length_a   1.000
_cell.length_b   1.000
_cell.length_c   1.000
_cell.angle_alpha   90.00
_cell.angle_beta   90.00
_cell.angle_gamma   90.00
#
_symmetry.space_group_name_H-M   'P 1'
#
loop_
_entity.id
_entity.type
_entity.pdbx_description
1 polymer ?
#
loop_
_entity_poly.entity_id
_entity_poly.type
_entity_poly.pdbx_seq_one_letter_code
_entity_poly.pdbx_strand_id
1 'polypeptide(L)'
;MPIGINPLVDYAFKMLFGNELHKPVTIHFLNSVLVGQTPIVSISFPNPIRGKQTADGKLFILDVLAVDQLGRQINIEVQISLPSGMAKRMVFYAAD
;
A
#
# COMPACT_ATOMS: atom_id res chain seq x y z
N MET A 1 -9.60 -17.48 18.99
CA MET A 1 -10.23 -16.15 19.11
C MET A 1 -9.64 -15.26 18.04
N PRO A 2 -10.42 -14.60 17.16
CA PRO A 2 -9.86 -13.52 16.37
C PRO A 2 -9.47 -12.41 17.36
N ILE A 3 -8.26 -11.90 17.21
CA ILE A 3 -7.55 -10.96 18.11
C ILE A 3 -8.24 -9.59 18.28
N GLY A 4 -9.51 -9.43 17.88
CA GLY A 4 -10.25 -8.17 17.91
C GLY A 4 -9.72 -7.11 16.92
N ILE A 5 -8.65 -7.42 16.19
CA ILE A 5 -8.06 -6.53 15.19
C ILE A 5 -8.78 -6.74 13.87
N ASN A 6 -9.49 -5.71 13.41
CA ASN A 6 -9.99 -5.66 12.05
C ASN A 6 -8.88 -5.08 11.14
N PRO A 7 -8.27 -5.88 10.23
CA PRO A 7 -7.21 -5.39 9.35
C PRO A 7 -7.72 -4.36 8.33
N LEU A 8 -9.03 -4.20 8.16
CA LEU A 8 -9.62 -3.13 7.33
C LEU A 8 -9.65 -1.78 8.05
N VAL A 9 -9.26 -1.71 9.34
CA VAL A 9 -9.03 -0.44 10.03
C VAL A 9 -7.69 0.14 9.57
N ASP A 10 -7.69 1.41 9.16
CA ASP A 10 -6.50 2.12 8.62
C ASP A 10 -5.23 1.91 9.43
N TYR A 11 -5.34 2.15 10.73
CA TYR A 11 -4.22 2.04 11.65
C TYR A 11 -3.68 0.61 11.70
N ALA A 12 -4.58 -0.38 11.76
CA ALA A 12 -4.20 -1.79 11.76
C ALA A 12 -3.55 -2.19 10.42
N PHE A 13 -4.14 -1.78 9.29
CA PHE A 13 -3.59 -2.06 7.96
C PHE A 13 -2.20 -1.45 7.78
N LYS A 14 -2.03 -0.16 8.11
CA LYS A 14 -0.75 0.54 8.04
C LYS A 14 0.28 -0.04 9.01
N MET A 15 -0.13 -0.49 10.20
CA MET A 15 0.79 -1.15 11.13
C MET A 15 1.28 -2.50 10.62
N LEU A 16 0.42 -3.26 9.94
CA LEU A 16 0.76 -4.55 9.35
C LEU A 16 1.61 -4.40 8.08
N PHE A 17 1.25 -3.48 7.19
CA PHE A 17 1.77 -3.43 5.82
C PHE A 17 2.57 -2.17 5.47
N GLY A 18 2.54 -1.12 6.30
CA GLY A 18 3.28 0.14 6.10
C GLY A 18 4.49 0.30 7.02
N ASN A 19 4.95 -0.79 7.64
CA ASN A 19 6.06 -0.77 8.59
C ASN A 19 7.38 -1.12 7.88
N GLU A 20 8.33 -0.17 7.86
CA GLU A 20 9.66 -0.33 7.28
C GLU A 20 10.46 -1.50 7.89
N LEU A 21 10.23 -1.85 9.16
CA LEU A 21 10.90 -2.98 9.83
C LEU A 21 10.32 -4.35 9.39
N HIS A 22 9.12 -4.37 8.82
CA HIS A 22 8.40 -5.60 8.47
C HIS A 22 8.05 -5.68 6.98
N LYS A 23 8.86 -5.08 6.11
CA LYS A 23 8.72 -5.15 4.64
C LYS A 23 8.46 -6.56 4.07
N PRO A 24 9.09 -7.64 4.59
CA PRO A 24 8.82 -8.99 4.07
C PRO A 24 7.35 -9.40 4.16
N VAL A 25 6.60 -8.92 5.16
CA VAL A 25 5.16 -9.18 5.31
C VAL A 25 4.38 -8.52 4.16
N THR A 26 4.68 -7.26 3.87
CA THR A 26 4.07 -6.51 2.77
C THR A 26 4.42 -7.12 1.41
N ILE A 27 5.69 -7.50 1.19
CA ILE A 27 6.12 -8.18 -0.04
C ILE A 27 5.37 -9.49 -0.23
N HIS A 28 5.29 -10.32 0.82
CA HIS A 28 4.56 -11.58 0.77
C HIS A 28 3.08 -11.36 0.45
N PHE A 29 2.44 -10.40 1.11
CA PHE A 29 1.04 -10.03 0.84
C PHE A 29 0.83 -9.61 -0.62
N LEU A 30 1.64 -8.69 -1.12
CA LEU A 30 1.54 -8.19 -2.50
C LEU A 30 1.75 -9.31 -3.52
N ASN A 31 2.75 -10.16 -3.34
CA ASN A 31 2.97 -11.32 -4.23
C ASN A 31 1.83 -12.34 -4.16
N SER A 32 1.16 -12.46 -3.00
CA SER A 32 -0.01 -13.34 -2.84
C SER A 32 -1.27 -12.77 -3.51
N VAL A 33 -1.36 -11.44 -3.68
CA VAL A 33 -2.47 -10.78 -4.38
C VAL A 33 -2.20 -10.70 -5.88
N LEU A 34 -0.97 -10.42 -6.29
CA LEU A 34 -0.53 -10.23 -7.67
C LEU A 34 -0.06 -11.53 -8.33
N VAL A 35 -0.77 -12.63 -8.08
CA VAL A 35 -0.42 -13.95 -8.62
C VAL A 35 -0.37 -13.91 -10.15
N GLY A 36 0.68 -14.49 -10.73
CA GLY A 36 0.92 -14.50 -12.18
C GLY A 36 1.68 -13.28 -12.72
N GLN A 37 1.96 -12.28 -11.88
CA GLN A 37 2.88 -11.19 -12.21
C GLN A 37 4.32 -11.55 -11.83
N THR A 38 5.27 -10.78 -12.35
CA THR A 38 6.68 -10.88 -11.92
C THR A 38 6.78 -10.58 -10.42
N PRO A 39 7.45 -11.43 -9.63
CA PRO A 39 7.52 -11.24 -8.17
C PRO A 39 8.18 -9.92 -7.77
N ILE A 40 7.59 -9.25 -6.78
CA ILE A 40 8.18 -8.11 -6.08
C ILE A 40 9.29 -8.61 -5.17
N VAL A 41 10.46 -7.98 -5.23
CA VAL A 41 11.66 -8.34 -4.45
C VAL A 41 12.07 -7.27 -3.45
N SER A 42 11.67 -6.01 -3.65
CA SER A 42 11.91 -4.94 -2.68
C SER A 42 10.80 -3.90 -2.71
N ILE A 43 10.66 -3.17 -1.60
CA ILE A 43 9.71 -2.07 -1.45
C ILE A 43 10.29 -0.91 -0.63
N SER A 44 9.75 0.28 -0.86
CA SER A 44 9.88 1.44 0.02
C SER A 44 8.54 2.13 0.21
N PHE A 45 8.38 2.81 1.35
CA PHE A 45 7.22 3.65 1.62
C PHE A 45 7.62 5.12 1.43
N PRO A 46 7.37 5.73 0.26
CA PRO A 46 7.80 7.10 -0.04
C PRO A 46 7.21 8.16 0.90
N ASN A 47 6.01 7.89 1.45
CA ASN A 47 5.45 8.62 2.58
C ASN A 47 5.34 7.69 3.79
N PRO A 48 6.43 7.50 4.56
CA PRO A 48 6.37 6.69 5.76
C PRO A 48 5.37 7.33 6.73
N ILE A 49 4.57 6.50 7.42
CA ILE A 49 3.41 6.89 8.22
C ILE A 49 3.73 8.11 9.10
N ARG A 50 3.34 9.30 8.64
CA ARG A 50 3.34 10.51 9.48
C ARG A 50 1.97 10.61 10.11
N GLY A 51 1.92 10.35 11.41
CA GLY A 51 0.70 10.39 12.22
C GLY A 51 -0.02 11.73 12.08
N LYS A 52 -1.00 11.79 11.18
CA LYS A 52 -2.14 12.69 11.28
C LYS A 52 -3.36 11.88 10.86
N GLN A 53 -4.12 11.46 11.86
CA GLN A 53 -5.54 11.17 11.66
C GLN A 53 -6.14 12.43 11.04
N THR A 54 -6.51 12.38 9.78
CA THR A 54 -7.40 13.41 9.23
C THR A 54 -8.76 13.19 9.90
N ALA A 55 -9.26 14.23 10.56
CA ALA A 55 -10.51 14.22 11.31
C ALA A 55 -11.73 13.82 10.46
N ASP A 56 -11.57 13.82 9.14
CA ASP A 56 -12.65 13.60 8.16
C ASP A 56 -12.80 12.15 7.69
N GLY A 57 -12.01 11.21 8.22
CA GLY A 57 -12.23 9.76 8.05
C GLY A 57 -12.28 9.26 6.60
N LYS A 58 -11.78 10.01 5.63
CA LYS A 58 -11.85 9.68 4.21
C LYS A 58 -10.48 9.70 3.56
N LEU A 59 -10.21 8.60 2.86
CA LEU A 59 -9.04 8.26 2.04
C LEU A 59 -7.92 7.53 2.81
N PHE A 60 -8.08 6.21 2.87
CA PHE A 60 -7.05 5.25 3.27
C PHE A 60 -6.16 4.99 2.06
N ILE A 61 -4.90 5.40 2.14
CA ILE A 61 -3.93 5.25 1.06
C ILE A 61 -2.63 4.78 1.68
N LEU A 62 -2.19 3.59 1.27
CA LEU A 62 -0.82 3.15 1.46
C LEU A 62 -0.14 3.20 0.10
N ASP A 63 0.83 4.10 -0.02
CA ASP A 63 1.70 4.20 -1.19
C ASP A 63 2.92 3.30 -0.99
N VAL A 64 3.13 2.39 -1.93
CA VAL A 64 4.29 1.48 -1.95
C VAL A 64 5.00 1.64 -3.28
N LEU A 65 6.27 1.99 -3.25
CA LEU A 65 7.14 1.88 -4.41
C LEU A 65 7.78 0.49 -4.35
N ALA A 66 7.43 -0.37 -5.30
CA ALA A 66 7.93 -1.73 -5.41
C ALA A 66 8.92 -1.87 -6.56
N VAL A 67 9.89 -2.77 -6.39
CA VAL A 67 10.77 -3.22 -7.46
C VAL A 67 10.58 -4.72 -7.64
N ASP A 68 10.34 -5.14 -8.87
CA ASP A 68 10.20 -6.56 -9.20
C ASP A 68 11.54 -7.21 -9.58
N GLN A 69 11.50 -8.52 -9.78
CA GLN A 69 12.69 -9.31 -10.12
C GLN A 69 13.33 -8.91 -11.46
N LEU A 70 12.63 -8.19 -12.33
CA LEU A 70 13.16 -7.67 -13.60
C LEU A 70 13.70 -6.23 -13.46
N GLY A 71 13.69 -5.66 -12.25
CA GLY A 71 14.13 -4.30 -11.98
C GLY A 71 13.12 -3.21 -12.36
N ARG A 72 11.87 -3.58 -12.66
CA ARG A 72 10.82 -2.59 -12.98
C ARG A 72 10.33 -1.94 -11.69
N GLN A 73 10.16 -0.62 -11.72
CA GLN A 73 9.54 0.13 -10.63
C GLN A 73 8.02 0.14 -10.80
N ILE A 74 7.30 -0.13 -9.72
CA ILE A 74 5.85 -0.25 -9.70
C ILE A 74 5.32 0.62 -8.56
N ASN A 75 4.50 1.61 -8.90
CA ASN A 75 3.74 2.38 -7.92
C ASN A 75 2.47 1.60 -7.57
N ILE A 76 2.34 1.21 -6.30
CA ILE A 76 1.19 0.47 -5.78
C ILE A 76 0.46 1.34 -4.76
N GLU A 77 -0.84 1.53 -4.97
CA GLU A 77 -1.73 2.26 -4.07
C GLU A 77 -2.79 1.30 -3.51
N VAL A 78 -2.80 1.10 -2.19
CA VAL A 78 -3.83 0.27 -1.54
C VAL A 78 -4.94 1.14 -0.96
N GLN A 79 -6.19 0.83 -1.31
CA GLN A 79 -7.38 1.56 -0.88
C GLN A 79 -8.50 0.61 -0.45
N ILE A 80 -9.28 1.01 0.56
CA ILE A 80 -10.46 0.24 1.04
C ILE A 80 -11.74 0.61 0.26
N SER A 81 -11.76 1.75 -0.42
CA SER A 81 -12.88 2.19 -1.27
C SER A 81 -12.36 2.97 -2.47
N LEU A 82 -13.11 2.99 -3.57
CA LEU A 82 -12.80 3.79 -4.75
C LEU A 82 -13.25 5.25 -4.56
N PRO A 83 -12.33 6.22 -4.45
CA PRO A 83 -12.69 7.62 -4.35
C PRO A 83 -13.04 8.19 -5.72
N SER A 84 -13.96 9.15 -5.75
CA SER A 84 -14.41 9.85 -6.97
C SER A 84 -13.27 10.53 -7.75
N GLY A 85 -12.12 10.81 -7.11
CA GLY A 85 -10.94 11.41 -7.73
C GLY A 85 -9.89 10.43 -8.27
N MET A 86 -10.11 9.11 -8.21
CA MET A 86 -9.10 8.11 -8.55
C MET A 86 -8.56 8.24 -9.98
N ALA A 87 -9.42 8.42 -10.98
CA ALA A 87 -8.99 8.55 -12.37
C ALA A 87 -8.03 9.73 -12.59
N LYS A 88 -8.30 10.88 -11.97
CA LYS A 88 -7.43 12.06 -12.05
C LYS A 88 -6.06 11.81 -11.40
N ARG A 89 -6.01 11.02 -10.32
CA ARG A 89 -4.77 10.66 -9.62
C ARG A 89 -3.92 9.69 -10.44
N MET A 90 -4.55 8.68 -11.05
CA MET A 90 -3.84 7.75 -11.95
C MET A 90 -3.17 8.48 -13.11
N VAL A 91 -3.84 9.48 -13.70
CA VAL A 91 -3.24 10.31 -14.77
C VAL A 91 -2.05 11.12 -14.26
N PHE A 92 -2.15 11.69 -13.05
CA PHE A 92 -1.04 12.43 -12.44
C PHE A 92 0.18 11.53 -12.21
N TYR A 93 -0.01 10.32 -11.67
CA TYR A 93 1.09 9.38 -11.42
C TYR A 93 1.71 8.77 -12.68
N ALA A 94 1.01 8.79 -13.82
CA ALA A 94 1.54 8.30 -15.09
C ALA A 94 2.39 9.35 -15.84
N ALA A 95 2.38 10.60 -15.37
CA ALA A 95 3.11 11.71 -15.99
C ALA A 95 4.47 12.00 -15.32
N ASP A 96 4.73 11.39 -14.16
CA ASP A 96 6.04 11.34 -13.47
C ASP A 96 6.80 10.07 -13.84
#